data_AF-A0A6C0J6K6-F1
#
_entry.id   AF-A0A6C0J6K6-F1
#
_cell.length_a   1.000
_cell.length_b   1.000
_cell.length_c   1.000
_cell.angle_alpha   90.00
_cell.angle_beta   90.00
_cell.angle_gamma   90.00
#
_symmetry.space_group_name_H-M   'P 1'
#
loop_
_entity.id
_entity.type
_entity.pdbx_description
1 polymer ?
#
loop_
_entity_poly.entity_id
_entity_poly.type
_entity_poly.pdbx_seq_one_letter_code
_entity_poly.pdbx_strand_id
1 'polypeptide(L)'
;MPYSSDDNDSSNHTDSESETDSESTSETQVVNNDSTLSEPDTSSETTSETPAVNNDSILSESDSENNDSITESTKNTKLKSIDYLKVYDEKRSNYNDLLITFQTSEKKYEKLKKEFYSEKRKVEKELNIIFSKLSKKLTREFGKRKTRTGNNNSGLMKVVPVPERLVKYLDLAEGTKLARPQITKLLNAKFKADGFKEELTNKTVISSSKAAKKLGVQKGAIIEPRGLQTFIAKIFKDDKEANSV
;
A
#
# COMPACT_ATOMS: atom_id res chain seq x y z
N MET A 1 61.89 -15.86 25.82
CA MET A 1 62.33 -15.12 27.02
C MET A 1 61.49 -13.87 27.16
N PRO A 2 60.90 -13.61 28.33
CA PRO A 2 60.05 -12.45 28.58
C PRO A 2 60.85 -11.31 29.24
N TYR A 3 60.61 -10.08 28.79
CA TYR A 3 60.86 -8.83 29.51
C TYR A 3 59.60 -7.98 29.24
N SER A 4 58.78 -7.61 30.22
CA SER A 4 58.99 -6.55 31.24
C SER A 4 59.36 -5.22 30.58
N SER A 5 58.73 -4.08 30.82
CA SER A 5 57.61 -3.61 31.65
C SER A 5 57.30 -2.18 31.17
N ASP A 6 56.35 -1.52 31.84
CA ASP A 6 56.25 -0.06 32.04
C ASP A 6 55.21 0.69 31.17
N ASP A 7 54.01 0.77 31.75
CA ASP A 7 53.40 1.99 32.27
C ASP A 7 53.44 3.25 31.38
N ASN A 8 52.25 3.67 30.93
CA ASN A 8 51.96 5.09 30.96
C ASN A 8 50.51 5.36 31.33
N ASP A 9 50.39 5.99 32.50
CA ASP A 9 49.22 6.44 33.21
C ASP A 9 49.02 7.93 32.91
N SER A 10 47.85 8.36 32.41
CA SER A 10 47.43 9.75 32.60
C SER A 10 45.97 10.04 32.29
N SER A 11 45.30 10.38 33.38
CA SER A 11 44.39 11.51 33.56
C SER A 11 42.92 11.35 33.21
N ASN A 12 42.18 11.04 34.28
CA ASN A 12 40.97 11.75 34.72
C ASN A 12 40.77 13.16 34.12
N HIS A 13 39.56 13.46 33.65
CA HIS A 13 38.82 14.60 34.19
C HIS A 13 37.30 14.40 34.09
N THR A 14 36.70 14.66 35.24
CA THR A 14 35.31 14.60 35.73
C THR A 14 34.25 15.44 35.00
N ASP A 15 33.03 14.90 35.06
CA ASP A 15 31.73 15.51 35.39
C ASP A 15 31.40 16.96 34.96
N SER A 16 30.29 17.07 34.23
CA SER A 16 29.31 18.12 34.51
C SER A 16 27.90 17.58 34.29
N GLU A 17 27.15 17.59 35.38
CA GLU A 17 25.72 17.35 35.49
C GLU A 17 24.92 18.39 34.71
N SER A 18 23.78 17.98 34.15
CA SER A 18 22.61 18.86 34.08
C SER A 18 21.34 18.02 34.12
N GLU A 19 20.69 18.08 35.27
CA GLU A 19 19.31 17.66 35.53
C GLU A 19 18.33 18.38 34.59
N THR A 20 17.31 17.67 34.13
CA THR A 20 15.93 18.21 34.12
C THR A 20 14.94 17.05 34.25
N ASP A 21 14.09 17.19 35.26
CA ASP A 21 13.03 16.31 35.72
C ASP A 21 11.85 16.14 34.74
N SER A 22 11.05 15.11 35.06
CA SER A 22 9.57 15.05 34.97
C SER A 22 8.97 14.79 33.57
N GLU A 23 7.98 13.92 33.36
CA GLU A 23 7.11 13.15 34.25
C GLU A 23 6.42 12.02 33.44
N SER A 24 6.37 10.84 34.06
CA SER A 24 5.28 9.85 34.16
C SER A 24 4.23 9.68 33.03
N THR A 25 4.03 8.45 32.54
CA THR A 25 2.85 7.62 32.89
C THR A 25 2.86 6.20 32.25
N SER A 26 2.82 5.20 33.15
CA SER A 26 2.10 3.89 33.16
C SER A 26 2.26 2.81 32.07
N GLU A 27 2.80 1.66 32.51
CA GLU A 27 2.23 0.28 32.54
C GLU A 27 1.49 -0.26 31.30
N THR A 28 1.73 -1.49 30.77
CA THR A 28 1.84 -2.79 31.46
C THR A 28 2.45 -3.84 30.52
N GLN A 29 3.30 -4.71 31.08
CA GLN A 29 3.77 -5.96 30.47
C GLN A 29 2.74 -7.09 30.68
N VAL A 30 2.56 -7.96 29.68
CA VAL A 30 2.32 -9.40 29.90
C VAL A 30 3.12 -10.19 28.86
N VAL A 31 4.04 -11.00 29.37
CA VAL A 31 4.86 -12.01 28.69
C VAL A 31 4.18 -13.37 28.85
N ASN A 32 4.24 -14.22 27.81
CA ASN A 32 4.48 -15.68 27.82
C ASN A 32 4.16 -16.23 26.41
N ASN A 33 5.13 -16.56 25.56
CA ASN A 33 5.97 -17.77 25.47
C ASN A 33 5.19 -19.09 25.27
N ASP A 34 5.19 -19.59 24.02
CA ASP A 34 5.30 -21.03 23.63
C ASP A 34 5.46 -21.05 22.09
N SER A 35 6.54 -21.44 21.40
CA SER A 35 7.47 -22.57 21.48
C SER A 35 6.88 -23.93 21.16
N THR A 36 6.67 -24.25 19.87
CA THR A 36 6.89 -25.63 19.40
C THR A 36 7.35 -25.67 17.95
N LEU A 37 8.59 -26.13 17.82
CA LEU A 37 9.32 -26.63 16.68
C LEU A 37 8.83 -28.05 16.35
N SER A 38 8.55 -28.36 15.09
CA SER A 38 8.50 -29.74 14.59
C SER A 38 8.50 -29.78 13.05
N GLU A 39 9.65 -30.15 12.50
CA GLU A 39 9.80 -31.04 11.33
C GLU A 39 10.34 -32.38 11.89
N PRO A 40 10.38 -33.52 11.15
CA PRO A 40 10.13 -33.73 9.72
C PRO A 40 9.17 -34.91 9.43
N ASP A 41 8.69 -35.04 8.19
CA ASP A 41 8.60 -36.39 7.63
C ASP A 41 8.60 -36.48 6.10
N THR A 42 9.21 -37.57 5.68
CA THR A 42 9.65 -37.92 4.33
C THR A 42 8.64 -38.90 3.75
N SER A 43 8.02 -38.65 2.60
CA SER A 43 7.59 -39.74 1.72
C SER A 43 7.26 -39.27 0.31
N SER A 44 7.81 -40.04 -0.63
CA SER A 44 7.62 -40.03 -2.07
C SER A 44 6.17 -40.02 -2.54
N GLU A 45 5.89 -39.32 -3.65
CA GLU A 45 5.21 -39.98 -4.76
C GLU A 45 5.53 -39.34 -6.12
N THR A 46 5.75 -40.24 -7.05
CA THR A 46 6.19 -40.07 -8.43
C THR A 46 4.97 -39.81 -9.31
N THR A 47 4.99 -38.80 -10.16
CA THR A 47 4.36 -38.91 -11.49
C THR A 47 5.12 -38.09 -12.52
N SER A 48 5.64 -38.84 -13.48
CA SER A 48 6.05 -38.48 -14.83
C SER A 48 5.16 -37.43 -15.51
N GLU A 49 5.78 -36.50 -16.23
CA GLU A 49 5.50 -36.30 -17.67
C GLU A 49 6.55 -35.36 -18.29
N THR A 50 7.26 -35.90 -19.28
CA THR A 50 8.16 -35.22 -20.21
C THR A 50 7.42 -34.21 -21.09
N PRO A 51 8.11 -33.18 -21.62
CA PRO A 51 8.38 -33.25 -23.06
C PRO A 51 9.78 -32.75 -23.49
N ALA A 52 10.36 -33.53 -24.40
CA ALA A 52 11.03 -33.15 -25.64
C ALA A 52 12.02 -31.97 -25.66
N VAL A 53 13.31 -32.34 -25.62
CA VAL A 53 14.30 -32.13 -26.69
C VAL A 53 14.18 -30.84 -27.51
N ASN A 54 15.15 -29.94 -27.36
CA ASN A 54 15.98 -29.42 -28.46
C ASN A 54 17.01 -28.43 -27.91
N ASN A 55 18.30 -28.76 -28.02
CA ASN A 55 19.35 -27.78 -28.22
C ASN A 55 20.57 -28.48 -28.82
N ASP A 56 20.48 -28.64 -30.15
CA ASP A 56 21.64 -28.56 -31.03
C ASP A 56 22.19 -27.14 -30.96
N SER A 57 23.46 -26.99 -30.56
CA SER A 57 24.43 -26.24 -31.36
C SER A 57 25.80 -26.41 -30.73
N ILE A 58 26.49 -27.40 -31.29
CA ILE A 58 27.93 -27.53 -31.33
C ILE A 58 28.52 -26.21 -31.86
N LEU A 59 29.39 -25.57 -31.10
CA LEU A 59 30.46 -24.75 -31.65
C LEU A 59 31.73 -24.96 -30.82
N SER A 60 32.39 -26.06 -31.16
CA SER A 60 33.80 -26.29 -30.95
C SER A 60 34.56 -25.47 -31.97
N GLU A 61 35.50 -24.63 -31.51
CA GLU A 61 36.84 -24.40 -32.07
C GLU A 61 37.37 -23.04 -31.60
N SER A 62 38.42 -23.05 -30.78
CA SER A 62 39.70 -22.42 -31.15
C SER A 62 40.76 -22.71 -30.09
N ASP A 63 41.76 -23.47 -30.53
CA ASP A 63 43.19 -23.21 -30.35
C ASP A 63 43.74 -23.11 -28.92
N SER A 64 44.23 -24.26 -28.44
CA SER A 64 45.44 -24.26 -27.62
C SER A 64 46.46 -25.18 -28.26
N GLU A 65 47.34 -24.53 -29.02
CA GLU A 65 48.61 -25.06 -29.48
C GLU A 65 49.41 -25.59 -28.29
N ASN A 66 49.93 -26.80 -28.46
CA ASN A 66 51.21 -27.30 -27.96
C ASN A 66 51.81 -26.61 -26.73
N ASN A 67 51.76 -27.31 -25.60
CA ASN A 67 52.98 -27.46 -24.83
C ASN A 67 53.18 -28.93 -24.45
N ASP A 68 53.69 -29.66 -25.43
CA ASP A 68 54.37 -30.93 -25.27
C ASP A 68 55.65 -30.70 -24.45
N SER A 69 55.64 -31.17 -23.20
CA SER A 69 56.84 -31.57 -22.46
C SER A 69 56.39 -32.64 -21.45
N ILE A 70 56.37 -33.92 -21.85
CA ILE A 70 57.46 -34.87 -21.59
C ILE A 70 57.86 -34.80 -20.10
N THR A 71 57.45 -35.69 -19.21
CA THR A 71 57.88 -37.11 -19.17
C THR A 71 57.04 -37.85 -18.12
N GLU A 72 56.33 -38.91 -18.48
CA GLU A 72 56.78 -40.31 -18.37
C GLU A 72 56.55 -40.96 -17.00
N SER A 73 55.69 -41.98 -17.04
CA SER A 73 55.89 -43.28 -16.40
C SER A 73 57.29 -43.50 -15.81
N THR A 74 57.41 -43.54 -14.49
CA THR A 74 58.57 -44.17 -13.85
C THR A 74 58.12 -45.25 -12.88
N LYS A 75 58.40 -46.48 -13.32
CA LYS A 75 58.54 -47.69 -12.51
C LYS A 75 59.29 -47.36 -11.22
N ASN A 76 58.93 -48.03 -10.12
CA ASN A 76 59.46 -47.92 -8.75
C ASN A 76 61.01 -47.97 -8.61
N THR A 77 61.74 -46.97 -9.10
CA THR A 77 63.10 -46.66 -8.67
C THR A 77 63.00 -45.75 -7.46
N LYS A 78 63.57 -46.20 -6.33
CA LYS A 78 63.59 -45.41 -5.08
C LYS A 78 64.26 -44.07 -5.35
N LEU A 79 63.47 -43.01 -5.43
CA LEU A 79 63.93 -41.62 -5.53
C LEU A 79 64.92 -41.34 -4.40
N LYS A 80 65.97 -40.58 -4.70
CA LYS A 80 66.91 -40.15 -3.67
C LYS A 80 66.25 -39.03 -2.85
N SER A 81 66.69 -38.86 -1.61
CA SER A 81 66.16 -37.82 -0.71
C SER A 81 66.17 -36.42 -1.32
N ILE A 82 67.16 -36.11 -2.16
CA ILE A 82 67.29 -34.82 -2.87
C ILE A 82 66.15 -34.57 -3.87
N ASP A 83 65.63 -35.62 -4.51
CA ASP A 83 64.57 -35.50 -5.52
C ASP A 83 63.21 -35.26 -4.84
N TYR A 84 62.98 -35.90 -3.69
CA TYR A 84 61.81 -35.61 -2.86
C TYR A 84 61.77 -34.16 -2.38
N LEU A 85 62.93 -33.57 -2.05
CA LEU A 85 63.00 -32.18 -1.64
C LEU A 85 62.62 -31.22 -2.78
N LYS A 86 63.08 -31.47 -4.00
CA LYS A 86 62.69 -30.67 -5.18
C LYS A 86 61.19 -30.74 -5.45
N VAL A 87 60.61 -31.95 -5.43
CA VAL A 87 59.16 -32.14 -5.60
C VAL A 87 58.38 -31.44 -4.48
N TYR A 88 58.89 -31.44 -3.25
CA TYR A 88 58.28 -30.70 -2.14
C TYR A 88 58.31 -29.19 -2.38
N ASP A 89 59.46 -28.64 -2.78
CA ASP A 89 59.61 -27.20 -3.03
C ASP A 89 58.73 -26.73 -4.20
N GLU A 90 58.63 -27.51 -5.27
CA GLU A 90 57.72 -27.24 -6.40
C GLU A 90 56.25 -27.26 -5.96
N LYS A 91 55.82 -28.29 -5.22
CA LYS A 91 54.46 -28.37 -4.70
C LYS A 91 54.16 -27.23 -3.72
N ARG A 92 55.13 -26.84 -2.90
CA ARG A 92 55.01 -25.72 -1.96
C ARG A 92 54.89 -24.39 -2.71
N SER A 93 55.66 -24.19 -3.78
CA SER A 93 55.55 -23.01 -4.65
C SER A 93 54.15 -22.93 -5.28
N ASN A 94 53.71 -24.02 -5.91
CA ASN A 94 52.38 -24.09 -6.54
C ASN A 94 51.24 -23.85 -5.53
N TYR A 95 51.37 -24.37 -4.30
CA TYR A 95 50.40 -24.12 -3.24
C TYR A 95 50.34 -22.64 -2.86
N ASN A 96 51.49 -21.97 -2.74
CA ASN A 96 51.54 -20.55 -2.43
C ASN A 96 50.94 -19.70 -3.56
N ASP A 97 51.22 -20.04 -4.82
CA ASP A 97 50.64 -19.34 -5.97
C ASP A 97 49.11 -19.51 -6.01
N LEU A 98 48.62 -20.72 -5.77
CA LEU A 98 47.19 -20.99 -5.66
C LEU A 98 46.55 -20.19 -4.52
N LEU A 99 47.22 -20.09 -3.37
CA LEU A 99 46.74 -19.30 -2.24
C LEU A 99 46.65 -17.81 -2.57
N ILE A 100 47.65 -17.26 -3.27
CA ILE A 100 47.64 -15.85 -3.71
C ILE A 100 46.51 -15.61 -4.70
N THR A 101 46.35 -16.47 -5.71
CA THR A 101 45.25 -16.33 -6.68
C THR A 101 43.89 -16.40 -6.02
N PHE A 102 43.68 -17.31 -5.06
CA PHE A 102 42.45 -17.39 -4.25
C PHE A 102 42.20 -16.11 -3.46
N GLN A 103 43.20 -15.58 -2.76
CA GLN A 103 43.04 -14.32 -2.01
C GLN A 103 42.72 -13.14 -2.93
N THR A 104 43.29 -13.10 -4.14
CA THR A 104 42.97 -12.03 -5.09
C THR A 104 41.56 -12.15 -5.65
N SER A 105 41.07 -13.37 -5.93
CA SER A 105 39.71 -13.60 -6.41
C SER A 105 38.68 -13.30 -5.32
N GLU A 106 38.96 -13.68 -4.08
CA GLU A 106 38.15 -13.35 -2.91
C GLU A 106 37.99 -11.84 -2.73
N LYS A 107 39.10 -11.08 -2.79
CA LYS A 107 39.05 -9.60 -2.74
C LYS A 107 38.25 -9.00 -3.88
N LYS A 108 38.31 -9.57 -5.09
CA LYS A 108 37.49 -9.12 -6.24
C LYS A 108 36.02 -9.40 -6.00
N TYR A 109 35.68 -10.58 -5.49
CA TYR A 109 34.32 -10.95 -5.15
C TYR A 109 33.71 -10.03 -4.09
N GLU A 110 34.47 -9.68 -3.05
CA GLU A 110 34.01 -8.72 -2.04
C GLU A 110 33.72 -7.33 -2.61
N LYS A 111 34.55 -6.85 -3.56
CA LYS A 111 34.32 -5.57 -4.25
C LYS A 111 33.03 -5.62 -5.06
N LEU A 112 32.86 -6.64 -5.90
CA LEU A 112 31.65 -6.86 -6.69
C LEU A 112 30.40 -6.94 -5.81
N LYS A 113 30.49 -7.65 -4.68
CA LYS A 113 29.40 -7.74 -3.70
C LYS A 113 29.02 -6.36 -3.15
N LYS A 114 30.01 -5.54 -2.77
CA LYS A 114 29.76 -4.16 -2.28
C LYS A 114 29.13 -3.27 -3.35
N GLU A 115 29.64 -3.35 -4.59
CA GLU A 115 29.10 -2.60 -5.74
C GLU A 115 27.64 -2.97 -5.99
N PHE A 116 27.32 -4.27 -6.05
CA PHE A 116 25.95 -4.76 -6.21
C PHE A 116 24.98 -4.21 -5.15
N TYR A 117 25.33 -4.27 -3.86
CA TYR A 117 24.46 -3.73 -2.81
C TYR A 117 24.32 -2.21 -2.89
N SER A 118 25.35 -1.51 -3.34
CA SER A 118 25.30 -0.06 -3.55
C SER A 118 24.33 0.31 -4.67
N GLU A 119 24.34 -0.44 -5.78
CA GLU A 119 23.45 -0.24 -6.93
C GLU A 119 22.02 -0.64 -6.60
N LYS A 120 21.83 -1.81 -5.98
CA LYS A 120 20.52 -2.25 -5.48
C LYS A 120 19.86 -1.17 -4.63
N ARG A 121 20.61 -0.56 -3.69
CA ARG A 121 20.10 0.51 -2.83
C ARG A 121 19.75 1.78 -3.60
N LYS A 122 20.46 2.11 -4.69
CA LYS A 122 20.11 3.26 -5.55
C LYS A 122 18.81 3.00 -6.28
N VAL A 123 18.67 1.83 -6.90
CA VAL A 123 17.45 1.42 -7.63
C VAL A 123 16.23 1.38 -6.71
N GLU A 124 16.36 0.82 -5.51
CA GLU A 124 15.27 0.79 -4.52
C GLU A 124 14.80 2.20 -4.12
N LYS A 125 15.72 3.16 -3.97
CA LYS A 125 15.36 4.55 -3.69
C LYS A 125 14.60 5.18 -4.85
N GLU A 126 15.06 4.97 -6.08
CA GLU A 126 14.40 5.49 -7.28
C GLU A 126 12.99 4.92 -7.44
N LEU A 127 12.84 3.60 -7.23
CA LEU A 127 11.55 2.92 -7.26
C LEU A 127 10.59 3.49 -6.22
N ASN A 128 11.06 3.69 -4.98
CA ASN A 128 10.26 4.33 -3.92
C ASN A 128 9.86 5.78 -4.26
N ILE A 129 10.76 6.55 -4.88
CA ILE A 129 10.44 7.91 -5.33
C ILE A 129 9.34 7.87 -6.40
N ILE A 130 9.47 6.99 -7.40
CA ILE A 130 8.47 6.83 -8.46
C ILE A 130 7.12 6.38 -7.85
N PHE A 131 7.13 5.39 -6.97
CA PHE A 131 5.94 4.88 -6.30
C PHE A 131 5.23 5.97 -5.46
N SER A 132 5.98 6.77 -4.72
CA SER A 132 5.42 7.89 -3.95
C SER A 132 4.82 9.00 -4.84
N LYS A 133 5.41 9.23 -6.02
CA LYS A 133 4.85 10.17 -7.01
C LYS A 133 3.58 9.61 -7.66
N LEU A 134 3.59 8.32 -8.00
CA LEU A 134 2.47 7.62 -8.61
C LEU A 134 1.26 7.61 -7.66
N SER A 135 1.45 7.20 -6.41
CA SER A 135 0.39 7.21 -5.40
C SER A 135 -0.24 8.59 -5.22
N LYS A 136 0.58 9.66 -5.11
CA LYS A 136 0.08 11.05 -5.04
C LYS A 136 -0.72 11.47 -6.27
N LYS A 137 -0.28 11.09 -7.48
CA LYS A 137 -1.01 11.39 -8.73
C LYS A 137 -2.33 10.63 -8.77
N LEU A 138 -2.31 9.34 -8.43
CA LEU A 138 -3.50 8.49 -8.38
C LEU A 138 -4.51 9.03 -7.37
N THR A 139 -4.09 9.44 -6.18
CA THR A 139 -4.99 10.07 -5.20
C THR A 139 -5.49 11.44 -5.67
N ARG A 140 -4.81 12.15 -6.57
CA ARG A 140 -5.34 13.40 -7.14
C ARG A 140 -6.36 13.15 -8.24
N GLU A 141 -6.13 12.14 -9.08
CA GLU A 141 -7.02 11.79 -10.19
C GLU A 141 -8.28 11.06 -9.70
N PHE A 142 -8.11 10.12 -8.78
CA PHE A 142 -9.18 9.26 -8.26
C PHE A 142 -9.63 9.66 -6.84
N GLY A 143 -8.95 10.60 -6.18
CA GLY A 143 -9.36 11.07 -4.87
C GLY A 143 -10.69 11.81 -4.95
N LYS A 144 -11.62 11.42 -4.08
CA LYS A 144 -12.89 12.12 -3.90
C LYS A 144 -12.59 13.58 -3.57
N ARG A 145 -13.14 14.51 -4.36
CA ARG A 145 -13.01 15.96 -4.13
C ARG A 145 -13.29 16.26 -2.65
N LYS A 146 -12.41 17.03 -2.00
CA LYS A 146 -12.57 17.43 -0.59
C LYS A 146 -14.01 17.93 -0.39
N THR A 147 -14.77 17.21 0.43
CA THR A 147 -16.10 17.65 0.82
C THR A 147 -15.94 18.91 1.65
N ARG A 148 -16.63 19.98 1.25
CA ARG A 148 -16.53 21.29 1.90
C ARG A 148 -16.98 21.15 3.35
N THR A 149 -16.02 21.19 4.27
CA THR A 149 -16.23 21.06 5.72
C THR A 149 -16.60 22.45 6.23
N GLY A 150 -17.90 22.70 6.36
CA GLY A 150 -18.43 23.95 6.90
C GLY A 150 -19.90 23.79 7.23
N ASN A 151 -20.36 24.54 8.25
CA ASN A 151 -21.77 24.63 8.60
C ASN A 151 -22.51 25.30 7.43
N ASN A 152 -22.99 24.50 6.48
CA ASN A 152 -23.56 24.97 5.21
C ASN A 152 -24.98 25.52 5.39
N ASN A 153 -25.26 26.31 6.43
CA ASN A 153 -26.58 26.95 6.62
C ASN A 153 -26.87 28.09 5.62
N SER A 154 -26.10 28.22 4.55
CA SER A 154 -26.30 29.21 3.49
C SER A 154 -26.80 28.58 2.18
N GLY A 155 -27.56 29.36 1.42
CA GLY A 155 -28.07 28.95 0.11
C GLY A 155 -29.11 27.82 0.18
N LEU A 156 -28.87 26.74 -0.56
CA LEU A 156 -29.83 25.63 -0.75
C LEU A 156 -30.14 24.85 0.53
N MET A 157 -29.19 24.78 1.47
CA MET A 157 -29.34 24.10 2.76
C MET A 157 -29.95 25.01 3.84
N LYS A 158 -30.35 26.25 3.49
CA LYS A 158 -30.99 27.17 4.44
C LYS A 158 -32.25 26.52 5.02
N VAL A 159 -32.32 26.47 6.34
CA VAL A 159 -33.46 25.96 7.09
C VAL A 159 -34.56 27.02 7.11
N VAL A 160 -35.76 26.67 6.62
CA VAL A 160 -36.92 27.56 6.49
C VAL A 160 -38.14 26.87 7.12
N PRO A 161 -39.07 27.60 7.77
CA PRO A 161 -40.34 27.02 8.22
C PRO A 161 -41.09 26.37 7.04
N VAL A 162 -41.63 25.18 7.27
CA VAL A 162 -42.34 24.43 6.23
C VAL A 162 -43.78 24.97 6.08
N PRO A 163 -44.23 25.25 4.83
CA PRO A 163 -45.62 25.57 4.49
C PRO A 163 -46.64 24.64 5.12
N GLU A 164 -47.75 25.17 5.65
CA GLU A 164 -48.77 24.38 6.35
C GLU A 164 -49.33 23.26 5.48
N ARG A 165 -49.50 23.52 4.18
CA ARG A 165 -49.99 22.55 3.19
C ARG A 165 -49.09 21.31 3.13
N LEU A 166 -47.77 21.53 3.18
CA LEU A 166 -46.78 20.45 3.18
C LEU A 166 -46.71 19.77 4.53
N VAL A 167 -46.88 20.49 5.64
CA VAL A 167 -46.96 19.91 7.00
C VAL A 167 -48.13 18.92 7.09
N LYS A 168 -49.32 19.32 6.63
CA LYS A 168 -50.56 18.50 6.62
C LYS A 168 -50.49 17.28 5.70
N TYR A 169 -49.66 17.34 4.65
CA TYR A 169 -49.48 16.23 3.72
C TYR A 169 -48.37 15.26 4.14
N LEU A 170 -47.28 15.78 4.70
CA LEU A 170 -46.14 14.98 5.17
C LEU A 170 -46.35 14.40 6.58
N ASP A 171 -47.43 14.80 7.26
CA ASP A 171 -47.75 14.45 8.65
C ASP A 171 -46.63 14.87 9.62
N LEU A 172 -46.14 16.11 9.46
CA LEU A 172 -45.10 16.71 10.32
C LEU A 172 -45.74 17.55 11.43
N ALA A 173 -44.97 17.83 12.49
CA ALA A 173 -45.38 18.77 13.53
C ALA A 173 -45.42 20.21 13.00
N GLU A 174 -46.39 20.99 13.48
CA GLU A 174 -46.52 22.41 13.14
C GLU A 174 -45.27 23.18 13.60
N GLY A 175 -44.81 24.13 12.77
CA GLY A 175 -43.60 24.92 13.06
C GLY A 175 -42.25 24.23 12.79
N THR A 176 -42.25 23.00 12.24
CA THR A 176 -41.01 22.31 11.86
C THR A 176 -40.25 23.14 10.81
N LYS A 177 -38.95 23.35 11.04
CA LYS A 177 -38.05 24.05 10.11
C LYS A 177 -37.13 23.05 9.42
N LEU A 178 -37.18 22.99 8.10
CA LEU A 178 -36.37 22.05 7.31
C LEU A 178 -35.67 22.76 6.15
N ALA A 179 -34.57 22.19 5.69
CA ALA A 179 -33.94 22.63 4.44
C ALA A 179 -34.76 22.15 3.24
N ARG A 180 -34.83 22.96 2.18
CA ARG A 180 -35.66 22.64 1.00
C ARG A 180 -35.36 21.26 0.39
N PRO A 181 -34.09 20.80 0.28
CA PRO A 181 -33.82 19.45 -0.22
C PRO A 181 -34.30 18.32 0.70
N GLN A 182 -34.35 18.55 2.02
CA GLN A 182 -34.92 17.58 2.96
C GLN A 182 -36.43 17.45 2.73
N ILE A 183 -37.13 18.58 2.52
CA ILE A 183 -38.55 18.59 2.17
C ILE A 183 -38.78 17.85 0.85
N THR A 184 -37.98 18.11 -0.18
CA THR A 184 -38.06 17.39 -1.46
C THR A 184 -37.84 15.88 -1.28
N LYS A 185 -36.93 15.46 -0.42
CA LYS A 185 -36.67 14.04 -0.13
C LYS A 185 -37.87 13.39 0.55
N LEU A 186 -38.45 14.04 1.57
CA LEU A 186 -39.65 13.56 2.26
C LEU A 186 -40.86 13.49 1.34
N LEU A 187 -41.06 14.51 0.50
CA LEU A 187 -42.16 14.55 -0.46
C LEU A 187 -42.05 13.42 -1.49
N ASN A 188 -40.84 13.17 -2.01
CA ASN A 188 -40.61 12.02 -2.91
C ASN A 188 -40.87 10.68 -2.21
N ALA A 189 -40.50 10.54 -0.93
CA ALA A 189 -40.76 9.32 -0.18
C ALA A 189 -42.26 9.10 0.03
N LYS A 190 -43.02 10.15 0.38
CA LYS A 190 -44.48 10.11 0.50
C LYS A 190 -45.17 9.83 -0.84
N PHE A 191 -44.73 10.46 -1.94
CA PHE A 191 -45.25 10.15 -3.28
C PHE A 191 -45.01 8.71 -3.73
N LYS A 192 -43.88 8.11 -3.33
CA LYS A 192 -43.64 6.68 -3.55
C LYS A 192 -44.56 5.82 -2.68
N ALA A 193 -44.70 6.15 -1.40
CA ALA A 193 -45.56 5.41 -0.47
C ALA A 193 -47.04 5.44 -0.88
N ASP A 194 -47.51 6.57 -1.41
CA ASP A 194 -48.88 6.74 -1.90
C ASP A 194 -49.10 6.18 -3.32
N GLY A 195 -48.06 5.65 -3.97
CA GLY A 195 -48.14 5.10 -5.33
C GLY A 195 -48.33 6.15 -6.43
N PHE A 196 -48.01 7.42 -6.17
CA PHE A 196 -48.14 8.50 -7.15
C PHE A 196 -46.96 8.57 -8.12
N LYS A 197 -45.87 7.86 -7.87
CA LYS A 197 -44.67 7.91 -8.70
C LYS A 197 -44.59 6.72 -9.66
N GLU A 198 -44.58 6.99 -10.96
CA GLU A 198 -44.33 5.98 -11.98
C GLU A 198 -42.84 5.62 -12.04
N GLU A 199 -42.50 4.33 -11.99
CA GLU A 199 -41.11 3.86 -11.99
C GLU A 199 -40.41 4.05 -13.34
N LEU A 200 -41.13 3.86 -14.45
CA LEU A 200 -40.57 3.98 -15.80
C LEU A 200 -40.28 5.44 -16.20
N THR A 201 -41.22 6.34 -15.92
CA THR A 201 -41.15 7.73 -16.41
C THR A 201 -40.64 8.70 -15.34
N ASN A 202 -40.54 8.25 -14.07
CA ASN A 202 -40.29 9.07 -12.89
C ASN A 202 -41.28 10.24 -12.69
N LYS A 203 -42.38 10.26 -13.44
CA LYS A 203 -43.43 11.27 -13.32
C LYS A 203 -44.25 11.01 -12.06
N THR A 204 -44.69 12.07 -11.41
CA THR A 204 -45.60 11.97 -10.26
C THR A 204 -47.00 12.36 -10.72
N VAL A 205 -47.95 11.43 -10.65
CA VAL A 205 -49.36 11.65 -10.99
C VAL A 205 -50.18 11.58 -9.71
N ILE A 206 -50.76 12.71 -9.32
CA ILE A 206 -51.55 12.78 -8.09
C ILE A 206 -52.97 12.28 -8.38
N SER A 207 -53.18 10.98 -8.24
CA SER A 207 -54.45 10.31 -8.54
C SER A 207 -55.51 10.50 -7.43
N SER A 208 -55.07 10.70 -6.17
CA SER A 208 -55.96 10.82 -5.02
C SER A 208 -56.52 12.24 -4.83
N SER A 209 -57.85 12.35 -4.70
CA SER A 209 -58.52 13.64 -4.42
C SER A 209 -58.11 14.22 -3.05
N LYS A 210 -57.86 13.36 -2.04
CA LYS A 210 -57.43 13.80 -0.71
C LYS A 210 -56.03 14.42 -0.75
N ALA A 211 -55.10 13.79 -1.46
CA ALA A 211 -53.74 14.31 -1.65
C ALA A 211 -53.74 15.59 -2.47
N ALA A 212 -54.55 15.65 -3.54
CA ALA A 212 -54.70 16.82 -4.38
C ALA A 212 -55.21 18.05 -3.59
N LYS A 213 -56.22 17.86 -2.73
CA LYS A 213 -56.72 18.91 -1.82
C LYS A 213 -55.67 19.40 -0.83
N LYS A 214 -54.93 18.49 -0.19
CA LYS A 214 -53.87 18.85 0.77
C LYS A 214 -52.72 19.65 0.12
N LEU A 215 -52.39 19.32 -1.13
CA LEU A 215 -51.30 19.95 -1.89
C LEU A 215 -51.75 21.19 -2.69
N GLY A 216 -53.05 21.49 -2.74
CA GLY A 216 -53.59 22.63 -3.49
C GLY A 216 -53.51 22.46 -5.01
N VAL A 217 -53.58 21.23 -5.51
CA VAL A 217 -53.53 20.90 -6.95
C VAL A 217 -54.78 20.18 -7.41
N GLN A 218 -55.01 20.18 -8.73
CA GLN A 218 -56.10 19.41 -9.33
C GLN A 218 -55.82 17.91 -9.28
N LYS A 219 -56.88 17.10 -9.19
CA LYS A 219 -56.79 15.64 -9.29
C LYS A 219 -56.28 15.27 -10.68
N GLY A 220 -55.28 14.38 -10.75
CA GLY A 220 -54.63 13.98 -12.00
C GLY A 220 -53.52 14.94 -12.45
N ALA A 221 -53.12 15.91 -11.62
CA ALA A 221 -51.98 16.76 -11.93
C ALA A 221 -50.71 15.93 -12.10
N ILE A 222 -50.01 16.16 -13.22
CA ILE A 222 -48.75 15.52 -13.56
C ILE A 222 -47.62 16.46 -13.17
N ILE A 223 -46.74 16.01 -12.29
CA ILE A 223 -45.53 16.71 -11.90
C ILE A 223 -44.35 15.98 -12.56
N GLU A 224 -43.67 16.69 -13.46
CA GLU A 224 -42.46 16.19 -14.08
C GLU A 224 -41.29 16.10 -13.08
N PRO A 225 -40.32 15.18 -13.29
CA PRO A 225 -39.17 15.03 -12.39
C PRO A 225 -38.41 16.33 -12.17
N ARG A 226 -38.24 17.15 -13.22
CA ARG A 226 -37.58 18.46 -13.17
C ARG A 226 -38.47 19.55 -12.59
N GLY A 227 -39.80 19.39 -12.68
CA GLY A 227 -40.79 20.35 -12.20
C GLY A 227 -41.03 20.33 -10.69
N LEU A 228 -40.62 19.27 -9.98
CA LEU A 228 -40.85 19.12 -8.54
C LEU A 228 -40.24 20.26 -7.72
N GLN A 229 -39.05 20.74 -8.09
CA GLN A 229 -38.43 21.87 -7.39
C GLN A 229 -39.27 23.14 -7.59
N THR A 230 -39.72 23.41 -8.81
CA THR A 230 -40.57 24.56 -9.15
C THR A 230 -41.91 24.50 -8.42
N PHE A 231 -42.50 23.30 -8.33
CA PHE A 231 -43.73 23.04 -7.60
C PHE A 231 -43.60 23.40 -6.11
N ILE A 232 -42.54 22.92 -5.44
CA ILE A 232 -42.27 23.28 -4.05
C ILE A 232 -42.02 24.78 -3.91
N ALA A 233 -41.28 25.40 -4.85
CA ALA A 233 -41.04 26.85 -4.83
C ALA A 233 -42.36 27.64 -4.85
N LYS A 234 -43.32 27.20 -5.66
CA LYS A 234 -44.63 27.84 -5.79
C LYS A 234 -45.38 27.80 -4.46
N ILE A 235 -45.46 26.64 -3.81
CA ILE A 235 -46.11 26.51 -2.49
C ILE A 235 -45.47 27.45 -1.45
N PHE A 236 -44.14 27.55 -1.44
CA PHE A 236 -43.43 28.46 -0.54
C PHE A 236 -43.65 29.96 -0.85
N LYS A 237 -44.00 30.32 -2.09
CA LYS A 237 -44.37 31.69 -2.45
C LYS A 237 -45.81 31.97 -2.03
N ASP A 238 -46.73 31.08 -2.37
CA ASP A 238 -48.15 31.19 -2.03
C ASP A 238 -48.37 31.31 -0.51
N ASP A 239 -47.65 30.53 0.31
CA ASP A 239 -47.75 30.62 1.77
C ASP A 239 -47.09 31.88 2.36
N LYS A 240 -46.14 32.51 1.65
CA LYS A 240 -45.60 33.81 2.08
C LYS A 240 -46.58 34.95 1.83
N GLU A 241 -47.25 34.92 0.68
CA GLU A 241 -48.27 35.91 0.32
C GLU A 241 -49.50 35.79 1.25
N ALA A 242 -49.87 34.56 1.63
CA ALA A 242 -50.96 34.33 2.58
C ALA A 242 -50.65 34.78 4.03
N ASN A 243 -49.37 34.86 4.41
CA ASN A 243 -48.94 35.31 5.74
C ASN A 243 -48.45 36.77 5.78
N SER A 244 -48.47 37.49 4.65
CA SER A 244 -48.12 38.92 4.59
C SER A 244 -49.34 39.85 4.50
N VAL A 245 -50.54 39.30 4.71
CA VAL A 245 -51.82 40.00 4.84
C VAL A 245 -52.31 39.83 6.26
#